data_AF-A0AAX3VLI7-F1
#
_entry.id   AF-A0AAX3VLI7-F1
#
_cell.length_a   1.000
_cell.length_b   1.000
_cell.length_c   1.000
_cell.angle_alpha   90.00
_cell.angle_beta   90.00
_cell.angle_gamma   90.00
#
_symmetry.space_group_name_H-M   'P 1'
#
loop_
_entity.id
_entity.type
_entity.pdbx_description
1 polymer ?
#
loop_
_entity_poly.entity_id
_entity_poly.type
_entity_poly.pdbx_seq_one_letter_code
_entity_poly.pdbx_strand_id
1 'polypeptide(L)'
;MQSMVFAEIKHHRTDLLKRTEYRPGVWPMSKDLAGGISQAQATVHQAVAEIGERITSLDRDGFETADATYLLRPRSFLVIGRLSEFVNDSGTHHPSKIRSFELARRHLQEPEVITFDELLARAEWIVENSG
;
A
#
# COMPACT_ATOMS: atom_id res chain seq x y z
N MET A 1 -10.56 -19.23 -7.83
CA MET A 1 -10.66 -18.51 -6.56
C MET A 1 -10.31 -17.05 -6.83
N GLN A 2 -11.29 -16.15 -6.75
CA GLN A 2 -11.04 -14.71 -6.86
C GLN A 2 -10.82 -14.13 -5.46
N SER A 3 -9.80 -13.28 -5.32
CA SER A 3 -9.49 -12.57 -4.08
C SER A 3 -9.68 -11.07 -4.29
N MET A 4 -10.34 -10.40 -3.36
CA MET A 4 -10.45 -8.95 -3.40
C MET A 4 -9.16 -8.28 -2.90
N VAL A 5 -8.78 -7.18 -3.54
CA VAL A 5 -7.62 -6.37 -3.19
C VAL A 5 -8.05 -4.91 -3.08
N PHE A 6 -7.62 -4.23 -2.03
CA PHE A 6 -7.82 -2.80 -1.84
C PHE A 6 -6.55 -2.05 -2.21
N ALA A 7 -6.69 -0.96 -2.96
CA ALA A 7 -5.58 -0.09 -3.30
C ALA A 7 -5.96 1.37 -2.99
N GLU A 8 -5.30 1.95 -1.99
CA GLU A 8 -5.37 3.38 -1.70
C GLU A 8 -4.24 4.07 -2.48
N ILE A 9 -4.56 5.10 -3.25
CA ILE A 9 -3.59 5.81 -4.10
C ILE A 9 -3.52 7.27 -3.67
N LYS A 10 -2.33 7.71 -3.25
CA LYS A 10 -2.03 9.10 -2.90
C LYS A 10 -1.28 9.79 -4.04
N HIS A 11 -1.00 11.07 -3.88
CA HIS A 11 -0.23 11.79 -4.89
C HIS A 11 1.26 11.38 -4.84
N HIS A 12 1.92 11.29 -5.99
CA HIS A 12 3.33 10.92 -6.09
C HIS A 12 4.31 11.95 -5.49
N ARG A 13 3.84 13.18 -5.25
CA ARG A 13 4.62 14.28 -4.62
C ARG A 13 4.38 14.39 -3.12
N THR A 14 3.63 13.46 -2.54
CA THR A 14 3.40 13.42 -1.12
C THR A 14 4.67 12.98 -0.39
N ASP A 15 5.08 13.75 0.63
CA ASP A 15 6.23 13.41 1.46
C ASP A 15 5.96 12.08 2.19
N LEU A 16 6.93 11.16 2.21
CA LEU A 16 6.91 9.88 2.93
C LEU A 16 7.27 10.08 4.41
N LEU A 17 8.25 10.93 4.68
CA LEU A 17 8.71 11.24 6.03
C LEU A 17 8.47 12.72 6.37
N LYS A 18 8.47 13.05 7.67
CA LYS A 18 8.49 14.46 8.09
C LYS A 18 9.79 15.12 7.64
N ARG A 19 9.74 16.43 7.41
CA ARG A 19 10.93 17.23 7.06
C ARG A 19 11.87 17.48 8.24
N THR A 20 11.43 17.21 9.45
CA THR A 20 12.22 17.35 10.67
C THR A 20 12.38 16.00 11.37
N GLU A 21 13.56 15.82 11.96
CA GLU A 21 13.83 14.69 12.82
C GLU A 21 13.05 14.80 14.13
N TYR A 22 12.62 13.65 14.68
CA TYR A 22 12.10 13.58 16.05
C TYR A 22 13.25 13.63 17.06
N ARG A 23 14.33 12.93 16.72
CA ARG A 23 15.65 12.95 17.37
C ARG A 23 16.71 12.59 16.33
N PRO A 24 18.01 12.82 16.58
CA PRO A 24 19.06 12.55 15.61
C PRO A 24 18.94 11.16 14.95
N GLY A 25 18.82 11.14 13.63
CA GLY A 25 18.75 9.92 12.83
C GLY A 25 17.41 9.18 12.84
N VAL A 26 16.36 9.76 13.44
CA VAL A 26 14.99 9.20 13.48
C VAL A 26 14.02 10.17 12.79
N TRP A 27 13.52 9.71 11.65
CA TRP A 27 12.60 10.46 10.79
C TRP A 27 11.19 9.86 10.90
N PRO A 28 10.22 10.56 11.50
CA PRO A 28 8.85 10.05 11.60
C PRO A 28 8.19 9.94 10.23
N MET A 29 7.21 9.04 10.12
CA MET A 29 6.27 9.04 8.98
C MET A 29 5.62 10.42 8.83
N SER A 30 5.42 10.86 7.58
CA SER A 30 4.65 12.06 7.29
C SER A 30 3.19 11.89 7.73
N LYS A 31 2.45 13.01 7.78
CA LYS A 31 1.01 12.98 8.06
C LYS A 31 0.28 12.15 7.00
N ASP A 32 0.69 12.25 5.75
CA ASP A 32 0.01 11.58 4.64
C ASP A 32 0.32 10.08 4.58
N LEU A 33 1.56 9.67 4.90
CA LEU A 33 1.90 8.25 5.00
C LEU A 33 1.13 7.60 6.16
N ALA A 34 1.19 8.20 7.35
CA ALA A 34 0.47 7.68 8.51
C ALA A 34 -1.06 7.68 8.28
N GLY A 35 -1.61 8.77 7.74
CA GLY A 35 -3.03 8.87 7.41
C GLY A 35 -3.47 7.89 6.32
N GLY A 36 -2.65 7.68 5.29
CA GLY A 36 -2.90 6.71 4.22
C GLY A 36 -2.94 5.27 4.74
N ILE A 37 -2.05 4.91 5.67
CA ILE A 37 -2.05 3.62 6.36
C ILE A 37 -3.38 3.44 7.10
N SER A 38 -3.75 4.41 7.95
CA SER A 38 -5.00 4.34 8.71
C SER A 38 -6.24 4.28 7.83
N GLN A 39 -6.26 5.02 6.72
CA GLN A 39 -7.37 4.99 5.77
C GLN A 39 -7.51 3.64 5.07
N ALA A 40 -6.40 3.04 4.63
CA ALA A 40 -6.42 1.71 4.02
C ALA A 40 -6.92 0.65 5.00
N GLN A 41 -6.45 0.69 6.25
CA GLN A 41 -6.89 -0.20 7.33
C GLN A 41 -8.39 -0.04 7.63
N ALA A 42 -8.87 1.21 7.73
CA ALA A 42 -10.30 1.49 7.94
C ALA A 42 -11.16 0.97 6.78
N THR A 43 -10.69 1.15 5.54
CA THR A 43 -11.40 0.68 4.34
C THR A 43 -11.52 -0.84 4.33
N VAL A 44 -10.43 -1.56 4.61
CA VAL A 44 -10.44 -3.02 4.72
C VAL A 44 -11.38 -3.48 5.83
N HIS A 45 -11.31 -2.85 7.00
CA HIS A 45 -12.18 -3.18 8.13
C HIS A 45 -13.66 -3.02 7.78
N GLN A 46 -14.03 -1.88 7.17
CA GLN A 46 -15.39 -1.61 6.73
C GLN A 46 -15.87 -2.62 5.69
N ALA A 47 -15.05 -2.92 4.68
CA ALA A 47 -15.40 -3.89 3.65
C ALA A 47 -15.63 -5.30 4.21
N VAL A 48 -14.78 -5.76 5.12
CA VAL A 48 -14.96 -7.07 5.78
C VAL A 48 -16.22 -7.09 6.65
N ALA A 49 -16.51 -5.99 7.36
CA ALA A 49 -17.69 -5.89 8.21
C ALA A 49 -19.00 -5.83 7.41
N GLU A 50 -19.03 -5.12 6.29
CA GLU A 50 -20.23 -4.92 5.46
C GLU A 50 -20.53 -6.11 4.54
N ILE A 51 -19.49 -6.70 3.94
CA ILE A 51 -19.66 -7.75 2.94
C ILE A 51 -19.66 -9.15 3.58
N GLY A 52 -19.07 -9.30 4.78
CA GLY A 52 -18.87 -10.59 5.44
C GLY A 52 -17.75 -11.41 4.77
N GLU A 53 -17.69 -12.70 5.09
CA GLU A 53 -16.57 -13.57 4.64
C GLU A 53 -16.61 -13.93 3.14
N ARG A 54 -17.73 -13.70 2.45
CA ARG A 54 -17.95 -14.18 1.08
C ARG A 54 -18.99 -13.33 0.32
N ILE A 55 -18.65 -12.93 -0.90
CA ILE A 55 -19.63 -12.43 -1.88
C ILE A 55 -20.16 -13.64 -2.65
N THR A 56 -21.44 -13.95 -2.45
CA THR A 56 -22.17 -14.99 -3.20
C THR A 56 -23.15 -14.33 -4.17
N SER A 57 -23.08 -14.69 -5.45
CA SER A 57 -24.16 -14.37 -6.38
C SER A 57 -25.18 -15.52 -6.38
N LEU A 58 -26.46 -15.22 -6.40
CA LEU A 58 -27.53 -16.22 -6.55
C LEU A 58 -27.91 -16.30 -8.04
N ASP A 59 -28.20 -17.50 -8.54
CA ASP A 59 -28.82 -17.67 -9.85
C ASP A 59 -30.32 -17.34 -9.82
N ARG A 60 -30.99 -17.53 -10.96
CA ARG A 60 -32.42 -17.19 -11.14
C ARG A 60 -33.34 -18.06 -10.28
N ASP A 61 -32.86 -19.23 -9.87
CA ASP A 61 -33.58 -20.23 -9.09
C ASP A 61 -33.20 -20.17 -7.59
N GLY A 62 -32.33 -19.23 -7.20
CA GLY A 62 -31.92 -18.99 -5.82
C GLY A 62 -30.76 -19.86 -5.34
N PHE A 63 -30.06 -20.57 -6.23
CA PHE A 63 -28.85 -21.32 -5.87
C PHE A 63 -27.62 -20.42 -5.82
N GLU A 64 -26.72 -20.67 -4.86
CA GLU A 64 -25.42 -20.02 -4.83
C GLU A 64 -24.59 -20.40 -6.07
N THR A 65 -24.16 -19.41 -6.82
CA THR A 65 -23.22 -19.59 -7.94
C THR A 65 -21.81 -19.91 -7.42
N ALA A 66 -21.05 -20.67 -8.21
CA ALA A 66 -19.70 -21.13 -7.83
C ALA A 66 -18.63 -20.02 -7.79
N ASP A 67 -18.96 -18.78 -8.19
CA ASP A 67 -18.04 -17.64 -8.30
C ASP A 67 -17.88 -16.87 -6.98
N ALA A 68 -17.76 -17.60 -5.87
CA ALA A 68 -17.58 -17.00 -4.56
C ALA A 68 -16.25 -16.23 -4.47
N THR A 69 -16.32 -14.92 -4.22
CA THR A 69 -15.15 -14.10 -3.86
C THR A 69 -15.00 -14.09 -2.35
N TYR A 70 -13.85 -14.54 -1.84
CA TYR A 70 -13.60 -14.68 -0.41
C TYR A 70 -12.90 -13.44 0.16
N LEU A 71 -13.33 -13.02 1.35
CA LEU A 71 -12.88 -11.81 2.05
C LEU A 71 -12.22 -12.10 3.41
N LEU A 72 -11.78 -13.35 3.65
CA LEU A 72 -11.19 -13.78 4.92
C LEU A 72 -10.01 -12.93 5.42
N ARG A 73 -9.29 -12.25 4.52
CA ARG A 73 -8.30 -11.19 4.78
C ARG A 73 -7.85 -10.59 3.44
N PRO A 74 -8.54 -9.57 2.90
CA PRO A 74 -8.19 -9.01 1.61
C PRO A 74 -6.83 -8.31 1.69
N ARG A 75 -5.98 -8.49 0.68
CA ARG A 75 -4.72 -7.74 0.61
C ARG A 75 -5.03 -6.26 0.43
N SER A 76 -4.26 -5.40 1.06
CA SER A 76 -4.34 -3.96 0.86
C SER A 76 -3.00 -3.35 0.51
N PHE A 77 -3.03 -2.37 -0.38
CA PHE A 77 -1.87 -1.63 -0.86
C PHE A 77 -2.10 -0.13 -0.63
N LEU A 78 -1.02 0.57 -0.29
CA LEU A 78 -0.96 2.02 -0.28
C LEU A 78 0.12 2.46 -1.26
N VAL A 79 -0.28 3.12 -2.35
CA VAL A 79 0.64 3.71 -3.33
C VAL A 79 0.84 5.18 -3.00
N ILE A 80 2.05 5.57 -2.58
CA ILE A 80 2.32 6.93 -2.07
C ILE A 80 3.77 7.36 -2.29
N GLY A 81 3.98 8.65 -2.61
CA GLY A 81 5.31 9.26 -2.63
C GLY A 81 6.30 8.60 -3.60
N ARG A 82 7.58 8.93 -3.43
CA ARG A 82 8.69 8.39 -4.23
C ARG A 82 9.93 8.20 -3.37
N LEU A 83 10.69 7.14 -3.59
CA LEU A 83 11.98 6.94 -2.91
C LEU A 83 13.02 8.00 -3.28
N SER A 84 12.83 8.69 -4.41
CA SER A 84 13.63 9.87 -4.77
C SER A 84 13.66 10.97 -3.69
N GLU A 85 12.70 10.99 -2.75
CA GLU A 85 12.74 11.86 -1.55
C GLU A 85 14.02 11.66 -0.71
N PHE A 86 14.60 10.46 -0.75
CA PHE A 86 15.76 10.09 0.05
C PHE A 86 17.08 10.23 -0.72
N VAL A 87 17.05 10.82 -1.91
CA VAL A 87 18.19 11.03 -2.78
C VAL A 87 18.36 12.53 -2.99
N ASN A 88 19.58 13.04 -2.82
CA ASN A 88 19.87 14.44 -3.14
C ASN A 88 20.15 14.62 -4.65
N ASP A 89 20.33 15.87 -5.10
CA ASP A 89 20.58 16.19 -6.51
C ASP A 89 21.84 15.52 -7.10
N SER A 90 22.79 15.13 -6.24
CA SER A 90 24.01 14.41 -6.64
C SER A 90 23.83 12.89 -6.77
N GLY A 91 22.62 12.37 -6.52
CA GLY A 91 22.36 10.93 -6.49
C GLY A 91 22.76 10.25 -5.17
N THR A 92 23.14 11.00 -4.15
CA THR A 92 23.57 10.45 -2.86
C THR A 92 22.37 10.17 -1.97
N HIS A 93 22.31 8.96 -1.43
CA HIS A 93 21.25 8.51 -0.53
C HIS A 93 21.38 9.09 0.89
N HIS A 94 20.25 9.38 1.52
CA HIS A 94 20.18 9.78 2.92
C HIS A 94 19.91 8.56 3.82
N PRO A 95 20.95 7.94 4.43
CA PRO A 95 20.83 6.62 5.06
C PRO A 95 19.84 6.58 6.23
N SER A 96 19.76 7.65 7.03
CA SER A 96 18.84 7.69 8.16
C SER A 96 17.37 7.77 7.76
N LYS A 97 17.04 8.48 6.66
CA LYS A 97 15.68 8.53 6.13
C LYS A 97 15.26 7.18 5.57
N ILE A 98 16.11 6.58 4.74
CA ILE A 98 15.89 5.24 4.19
C ILE A 98 15.62 4.24 5.32
N ARG A 99 16.51 4.20 6.33
CA ARG A 99 16.32 3.31 7.49
C ARG A 99 14.99 3.56 8.20
N SER A 100 14.62 4.82 8.47
CA SER A 100 13.34 5.12 9.13
C SER A 100 12.13 4.69 8.30
N PHE A 101 12.14 4.93 6.99
CA PHE A 101 11.05 4.51 6.10
C PHE A 101 10.96 2.99 5.98
N GLU A 102 12.08 2.31 5.73
CA GLU A 102 12.14 0.85 5.61
C GLU A 102 11.71 0.15 6.89
N LEU A 103 12.20 0.60 8.04
CA LEU A 103 11.79 0.04 9.33
C LEU A 103 10.29 0.23 9.56
N ALA A 104 9.73 1.39 9.23
CA ALA A 104 8.30 1.64 9.40
C ALA A 104 7.45 0.72 8.51
N ARG A 105 7.74 0.65 7.21
CA ARG A 105 6.91 -0.12 6.26
C ARG A 105 7.08 -1.64 6.38
N ARG A 106 8.29 -2.14 6.68
CA ARG A 106 8.55 -3.59 6.77
C ARG A 106 7.94 -4.26 7.99
N HIS A 107 7.67 -3.49 9.04
CA HIS A 107 7.02 -3.98 10.26
C HIS A 107 5.51 -3.68 10.28
N LEU A 108 4.99 -3.05 9.23
CA LEU A 108 3.56 -2.85 9.07
C LEU A 108 2.93 -4.15 8.55
N GLN A 109 1.91 -4.64 9.25
CA GLN A 109 1.19 -5.85 8.82
C GLN A 109 0.41 -5.61 7.53
N GLU A 110 -0.31 -4.48 7.46
CA GLU A 110 -1.05 -4.01 6.29
C GLU A 110 -1.35 -2.50 6.43
N PRO A 111 -1.47 -1.74 5.33
CA PRO A 111 -1.28 -2.16 3.93
C PRO A 111 0.19 -2.36 3.53
N GLU A 112 0.44 -3.04 2.41
CA GLU A 112 1.74 -3.01 1.73
C GLU A 112 1.97 -1.61 1.15
N VAL A 113 2.99 -0.90 1.64
CA VAL A 113 3.33 0.45 1.18
C VAL A 113 4.28 0.36 -0.01
N ILE A 114 3.83 0.84 -1.17
CA ILE A 114 4.59 0.87 -2.42
C ILE A 114 4.74 2.33 -2.86
N THR A 115 5.94 2.72 -3.26
CA THR A 115 6.18 4.05 -3.83
C THR A 115 5.93 4.06 -5.35
N PHE A 116 5.69 5.24 -5.93
CA PHE A 116 5.36 5.33 -7.36
C PHE A 116 6.50 4.87 -8.28
N ASP A 117 7.75 5.11 -7.89
CA ASP A 117 8.94 4.65 -8.58
C ASP A 117 9.14 3.13 -8.45
N GLU A 118 8.84 2.54 -7.29
CA GLU A 118 8.81 1.08 -7.16
C GLU A 118 7.70 0.45 -8.01
N LEU A 119 6.51 1.06 -8.06
CA LEU A 119 5.40 0.59 -8.88
C LEU A 119 5.74 0.64 -10.37
N LEU A 120 6.34 1.74 -10.82
CA LEU A 120 6.80 1.91 -12.19
C LEU A 120 7.83 0.84 -12.57
N ALA A 121 8.87 0.66 -11.75
CA ALA A 121 9.91 -0.34 -12.00
C ALA A 121 9.33 -1.77 -12.09
N ARG A 122 8.35 -2.12 -11.24
CA ARG A 122 7.65 -3.40 -11.32
C ARG A 122 6.86 -3.54 -12.63
N ALA A 123 6.18 -2.48 -13.07
CA ALA A 123 5.40 -2.50 -14.30
C ALA A 123 6.29 -2.63 -15.55
N GLU A 124 7.38 -1.87 -15.62
CA GLU A 124 8.38 -1.95 -16.69
C GLU A 124 8.96 -3.38 -16.78
N TRP A 125 9.36 -3.94 -15.65
CA TRP A 125 9.87 -5.32 -15.60
C TRP A 125 8.85 -6.35 -16.09
N ILE A 126 7.57 -6.21 -15.72
CA ILE A 126 6.52 -7.11 -16.21
C ILE A 126 6.41 -7.01 -17.74
N VAL A 127 6.39 -5.80 -18.31
CA VAL A 127 6.28 -5.61 -19.76
C VAL A 127 7.49 -6.22 -20.50
N GLU A 128 8.69 -6.01 -19.98
CA GLU A 128 9.93 -6.54 -20.58
C GLU A 128 10.02 -8.07 -20.53
N ASN A 129 9.42 -8.71 -19.52
CA ASN A 129 9.51 -10.16 -19.31
C ASN A 129 8.22 -10.92 -19.64
N SER A 130 7.19 -10.25 -20.15
CA SER A 130 5.94 -10.86 -20.61
C SER A 130 5.88 -11.07 -22.14
N GLY A 131 7.00 -10.86 -22.84
CA GLY A 131 7.17 -11.05 -24.28
C GLY A 131 7.86 -12.35 -24.65
#